data_AF-A0AB35XYB7-F1
#
_entry.id   AF-A0AB35XYB7-F1
#
_cell.length_a   1.000
_cell.length_b   1.000
_cell.length_c   1.000
_cell.angle_alpha   90.00
_cell.angle_beta   90.00
_cell.angle_gamma   90.00
#
_symmetry.space_group_name_H-M   'P 1'
#
loop_
_entity.id
_entity.type
_entity.pdbx_description
1 polymer ?
#
loop_
_entity_poly.entity_id
_entity_poly.type
_entity_poly.pdbx_seq_one_letter_code
_entity_poly.pdbx_strand_id
1 'polypeptide(L)' 'MIYTLEQIDQLTKESVRRENSLIAEYRRTHTVPGRGVISTPEIDAERAEQKRLYGEYLKALANKD' A
#
# COMPACT_ATOMS: atom_id res chain seq x y z
N MET A 1 18.24 -1.65 -5.05
CA MET A 1 18.49 -0.80 -3.88
C MET A 1 17.95 -1.54 -2.68
N ILE A 2 18.79 -1.92 -1.71
CA ILE A 2 18.33 -2.60 -0.50
C ILE A 2 17.83 -1.52 0.45
N TYR A 3 16.53 -1.50 0.74
CA TYR A 3 15.96 -0.61 1.74
C TYR A 3 16.19 -1.17 3.14
N THR A 4 16.43 -0.29 4.10
CA THR A 4 16.41 -0.67 5.53
C THR A 4 14.98 -0.99 5.98
N LEU A 5 14.83 -1.72 7.08
CA LEU A 5 13.50 -2.03 7.64
C LEU A 5 12.70 -0.76 7.97
N GLU A 6 13.36 0.28 8.50
CA GLU A 6 12.72 1.57 8.78
C GLU A 6 12.24 2.27 7.50
N GLN A 7 13.04 2.25 6.44
CA GLN A 7 12.63 2.81 5.15
C GLN A 7 11.42 2.07 4.57
N ILE A 8 11.40 0.73 4.67
CA ILE A 8 10.28 -0.07 4.17
C ILE A 8 9.00 0.21 4.98
N ASP A 9 9.11 0.34 6.30
CA ASP A 9 7.98 0.70 7.16
C ASP A 9 7.41 2.09 6.81
N GLN A 10 8.29 3.09 6.65
CA GLN A 10 7.86 4.45 6.26
C GLN A 10 7.17 4.46 4.89
N LEU A 11 7.75 3.80 3.89
CA LEU A 11 7.18 3.70 2.55
C LEU A 11 5.83 2.98 2.55
N THR A 12 5.69 1.93 3.37
CA THR A 12 4.44 1.18 3.51
C THR A 12 3.34 2.05 4.13
N LYS A 13 3.66 2.78 5.21
CA LYS A 13 2.74 3.72 5.85
C LYS A 13 2.27 4.80 4.88
N GLU A 14 3.18 5.35 4.08
CA GLU A 14 2.83 6.35 3.07
C GLU A 14 1.93 5.79 1.97
N SER A 15 2.21 4.58 1.48
CA SER A 15 1.37 3.92 0.47
C SER A 15 -0.04 3.63 0.99
N VAL A 16 -0.17 3.11 2.22
CA VAL A 16 -1.47 2.90 2.88
C VAL A 16 -2.22 4.22 3.06
N ARG A 17 -1.52 5.31 3.39
CA ARG A 17 -2.14 6.64 3.50
C ARG A 17 -2.69 7.13 2.16
N ARG A 18 -1.95 6.91 1.07
CA ARG A 18 -2.40 7.26 -0.29
C ARG A 18 -3.59 6.41 -0.73
N GLU A 19 -3.55 5.09 -0.52
CA GLU A 19 -4.69 4.20 -0.80
C GLU A 19 -5.96 4.68 -0.06
N ASN A 20 -5.85 4.96 1.24
CA ASN A 20 -6.98 5.42 2.04
C ASN A 20 -7.54 6.77 1.55
N SER A 21 -6.67 7.69 1.11
CA SER A 21 -7.09 8.97 0.53
C SER A 21 -7.87 8.76 -0.77
N LEU A 22 -7.38 7.90 -1.66
CA LEU A 22 -8.03 7.55 -2.92
C LEU A 22 -9.39 6.87 -2.69
N ILE A 23 -9.47 5.93 -1.74
CA ILE A 23 -10.73 5.28 -1.35
C ILE A 23 -11.72 6.29 -0.78
N ALA A 24 -11.27 7.22 0.07
CA ALA A 24 -12.13 8.25 0.65
C ALA A 24 -12.66 9.21 -0.42
N GLU A 25 -11.81 9.60 -1.38
CA GLU A 25 -12.23 10.43 -2.52
C GLU A 25 -13.24 9.71 -3.41
N TYR A 26 -13.00 8.44 -3.73
CA TYR A 26 -13.90 7.62 -4.53
C TYR A 26 -15.28 7.49 -3.86
N ARG A 27 -15.32 7.24 -2.55
CA ARG A 27 -16.57 7.15 -1.77
C ARG A 27 -17.34 8.47 -1.64
N ARG A 28 -16.66 9.62 -1.78
CA ARG A 28 -17.35 10.93 -1.77
C ARG A 28 -18.09 11.20 -3.07
N THR A 29 -17.53 10.74 -4.19
CA THR A 29 -18.05 11.00 -5.53
C THR A 29 -18.96 9.88 -6.05
N HIS A 30 -18.87 8.67 -5.47
CA HIS A 30 -19.62 7.49 -5.87
C HIS A 30 -20.35 6.86 -4.67
N THR A 31 -21.59 6.40 -4.90
CA THR A 31 -22.31 5.58 -3.91
C THR A 31 -21.78 4.16 -3.97
N VAL A 32 -20.91 3.80 -3.03
CA VAL A 32 -20.34 2.46 -2.91
C VAL A 32 -20.98 1.74 -1.72
N PRO A 33 -21.47 0.49 -1.87
CA PRO A 33 -21.90 -0.32 -0.74
C PRO A 33 -20.79 -0.45 0.30
N GLY A 34 -21.13 -0.47 1.59
CA GLY A 34 -20.11 -0.51 2.67
C GLY A 34 -19.15 -1.71 2.62
N ARG A 35 -19.55 -2.81 1.97
CA ARG A 35 -18.73 -4.02 1.75
C ARG A 35 -18.17 -4.15 0.32
N GLY A 36 -18.37 -3.15 -0.53
CA GLY A 36 -17.84 -3.14 -1.89
C GLY A 36 -16.33 -2.93 -1.90
N VAL A 37 -15.62 -3.71 -2.70
CA VAL A 37 -14.20 -3.48 -2.98
C VAL A 37 -14.11 -2.38 -4.04
N ILE A 38 -13.35 -1.32 -3.74
CA ILE A 38 -13.03 -0.27 -4.70
C ILE A 38 -11.71 -0.65 -5.36
N SER A 39 -11.73 -0.73 -6.69
CA SER A 39 -10.59 -1.06 -7.55
C SER A 39 -10.51 0.01 -8.64
N THR A 40 -9.56 0.93 -8.49
CA THR A 40 -9.15 1.85 -9.55
C THR A 40 -7.68 1.60 -9.85
N PRO A 41 -7.17 1.96 -11.05
CA PRO A 41 -5.76 1.77 -11.38
C PRO A 41 -4.80 2.33 -10.32
N GLU A 42 -5.13 3.47 -9.71
CA GLU A 42 -4.32 4.12 -8.68
C GLU A 42 -4.36 3.36 -7.36
N ILE A 43 -5.54 2.91 -6.92
CA ILE A 43 -5.69 2.08 -5.71
C ILE A 43 -4.97 0.74 -5.90
N ASP A 44 -5.10 0.13 -7.07
CA ASP A 44 -4.46 -1.14 -7.37
C ASP A 44 -2.94 -1.00 -7.49
N ALA A 45 -2.44 0.16 -7.96
CA ALA A 45 -1.03 0.50 -7.95
C ALA A 45 -0.47 0.62 -6.51
N GLU A 46 -1.18 1.29 -5.60
CA GLU A 46 -0.75 1.36 -4.19
C GLU A 46 -0.76 -0.03 -3.53
N ARG A 47 -1.77 -0.86 -3.80
CA ARG A 47 -1.79 -2.26 -3.30
C ARG A 47 -0.64 -3.10 -3.85
N ALA A 48 -0.31 -2.93 -5.12
CA ALA A 48 0.83 -3.60 -5.74
C ALA A 48 2.16 -3.14 -5.11
N GLU A 49 2.29 -1.85 -4.81
CA GLU A 49 3.45 -1.29 -4.11
C GLU A 49 3.58 -1.83 -2.68
N GLN A 50 2.49 -1.89 -1.92
CA GLN A 50 2.48 -2.51 -0.59
C GLN A 50 2.92 -3.98 -0.64
N LYS A 51 2.43 -4.75 -1.63
CA LYS A 51 2.86 -6.14 -1.83
C LYS A 51 4.35 -6.23 -2.18
N ARG A 52 4.86 -5.31 -3.00
CA ARG A 52 6.29 -5.23 -3.34
C ARG A 52 7.13 -4.91 -2.11
N LEU A 53 6.73 -3.93 -1.30
CA LEU A 53 7.40 -3.52 -0.06
C LEU A 53 7.42 -4.66 0.97
N TYR A 54 6.34 -5.42 1.09
CA TYR A 54 6.32 -6.62 1.92
C TYR A 54 7.34 -7.67 1.45
N GLY A 55 7.48 -7.86 0.14
CA GLY A 55 8.54 -8.72 -0.41
C GLY A 55 9.95 -8.24 -0.04
N GLU A 56 10.20 -6.93 -0.10
CA GLU A 56 11.48 -6.33 0.33
C GLU A 56 11.70 -6.47 1.85
N TYR A 57 10.64 -6.36 2.66
CA TYR A 57 10.69 -6.58 4.11
C TYR A 57 11.16 -8.01 4.43
N LEU A 58 10.58 -9.01 3.78
CA LEU A 58 10.96 -10.41 3.98
C LEU A 58 12.42 -10.67 3.58
N LYS A 59 12.90 -10.07 2.49
CA LYS A 59 14.32 -10.16 2.09
C LYS A 59 15.24 -9.49 3.12
N ALA A 60 14.87 -8.30 3.60
CA ALA A 60 15.65 -7.57 4.59
C ALA A 60 15.72 -8.32 5.93
N LEU A 61 14.66 -9.03 6.33
CA LEU A 61 14.68 -9.93 7.48
C LEU A 61 15.60 -11.13 7.27
N ALA A 62 15.52 -11.80 6.11
CA ALA A 62 16.35 -12.97 5.82
C ALA A 62 17.85 -12.66 5.74
N ASN A 63 18.22 -11.42 5.39
CA ASN A 63 19.60 -10.96 5.34
C ASN A 63 20.14 -10.45 6.69
N LYS A 64 19.35 -10.52 7.76
CA LYS A 64 19.72 -10.08 9.10
C LYS A 64 20.37 -11.19 9.94
N ASP A 65 20.33 -12.44 9.46
CA ASP A 65 21.05 -13.60 9.98
C ASP A 65 22.47 -13.71 9.39
#